data_AF-A0A511ZLI3-F1
#
_entry.id   AF-A0A511ZLI3-F1
#
_cell.length_a   1.000
_cell.length_b   1.000
_cell.length_c   1.000
_cell.angle_alpha   90.00
_cell.angle_beta   90.00
_cell.angle_gamma   90.00
#
_symmetry.space_group_name_H-M   'P 1'
#
loop_
_entity.id
_entity.type
_entity.pdbx_description
1 polymer ?
#
loop_
_entity_poly.entity_id
_entity_poly.type
_entity_poly.pdbx_seq_one_letter_code
_entity_poly.pdbx_strand_id
1 'polypeptide(L)'
;MQLLSWIIFPAVCLMLITCPSHESLKENTDSKAFKQLITQAESYVKEETTPPDAYLQKFDQDENVQLLKAALNQIGYDLELSDFYDEELTWAVTDFQIQSENASISGIYDEATKEELLSYFKEDKNIEPGEGLAHPPEEPEVTEAGTEVVGNPYDELALVNKSFALPENYIPEDLMVPDVPFPFTEDLPKKYMRENAAHALEDLFDAAEDAGLELFAQSGYRSYDRQVEVFSANASQHGEDYANTFSARPGESEHQTGLAMDVTSAEVNLELVTEFGETEEGKWLAENAPEFGFIIRFPEGKEDITGYQYEPWHVRYVGEKAAKYVTEKGITFEEYIEQFDK
;
A
#
# COMPACT_ATOMS: atom_id res chain seq x y z
N MET A 1 52.59 -12.46 32.87
CA MET A 1 51.57 -11.40 33.01
C MET A 1 50.86 -11.29 31.68
N GLN A 2 49.51 -11.30 31.71
CA GLN A 2 48.53 -11.24 30.61
C GLN A 2 48.46 -12.50 29.73
N LEU A 3 47.55 -13.45 29.99
CA LEU A 3 46.06 -13.48 29.88
C LEU A 3 45.55 -13.59 28.43
N LEU A 4 45.09 -14.81 28.13
CA LEU A 4 44.14 -15.17 27.09
C LEU A 4 42.79 -14.49 27.34
N SER A 5 42.01 -14.24 26.29
CA SER A 5 40.66 -14.78 26.19
C SER A 5 40.14 -14.72 24.75
N TRP A 6 39.92 -15.90 24.17
CA TRP A 6 39.07 -16.10 23.01
C TRP A 6 37.70 -16.48 23.56
N ILE A 7 36.65 -15.73 23.24
CA ILE A 7 35.28 -16.10 23.58
C ILE A 7 34.78 -17.03 22.48
N ILE A 8 34.42 -18.25 22.90
CA ILE A 8 33.85 -19.32 22.11
C ILE A 8 32.33 -19.10 22.07
N PHE A 9 31.76 -19.01 20.86
CA PHE A 9 30.32 -19.15 20.61
C PHE A 9 29.82 -20.54 21.04
N PRO A 10 28.71 -20.67 21.78
CA PRO A 10 28.02 -21.95 21.86
C PRO A 10 27.08 -22.07 20.65
N ALA A 11 27.44 -22.96 19.74
CA ALA A 11 26.54 -23.52 18.75
C ALA A 11 25.39 -24.26 19.45
N VAL A 12 24.15 -23.90 19.11
CA VAL A 12 22.97 -24.68 19.49
C VAL A 12 22.93 -25.92 18.59
N CYS A 13 23.42 -27.04 19.12
CA CYS A 13 23.30 -28.34 18.46
C CYS A 13 21.83 -28.79 18.45
N LEU A 14 21.20 -28.74 17.28
CA LEU A 14 19.99 -29.51 16.99
C LEU A 14 20.38 -30.99 16.89
N MET A 15 20.27 -31.74 17.99
CA MET A 15 20.37 -33.21 17.92
C MET A 15 19.05 -33.78 17.44
N LEU A 16 19.01 -34.17 16.15
CA LEU A 16 18.04 -35.11 15.62
C LEU A 16 18.21 -36.46 16.34
N ILE A 17 17.33 -36.74 17.29
CA ILE A 17 17.24 -38.07 17.91
C ILE A 17 16.39 -38.94 16.98
N THR A 18 17.06 -39.88 16.34
CA THR A 18 16.46 -41.00 15.63
C THR A 18 15.63 -41.87 16.58
N CYS A 19 14.40 -42.16 16.18
CA CYS A 19 13.48 -43.07 16.86
C CYS A 19 14.10 -44.47 17.08
N PRO A 20 13.95 -45.06 18.27
CA PRO A 20 13.31 -46.37 18.30
C PRO A 20 12.24 -46.51 19.40
N SER A 21 11.10 -47.06 18.97
CA SER A 21 10.14 -47.90 19.71
C SER A 21 9.79 -47.55 21.17
N HIS A 22 8.53 -47.11 21.34
CA HIS A 22 7.58 -47.50 22.39
C HIS A 22 8.17 -48.00 23.73
N GLU A 23 8.24 -47.12 24.74
CA GLU A 23 7.71 -47.41 26.08
C GLU A 23 7.64 -46.14 26.94
N SER A 24 6.42 -45.85 27.41
CA SER A 24 6.03 -45.01 28.55
C SER A 24 7.02 -43.95 29.08
N LEU A 25 6.72 -42.68 28.83
CA LEU A 25 7.06 -41.60 29.77
C LEU A 25 5.76 -40.98 30.28
N LYS A 26 5.48 -41.27 31.55
CA LYS A 26 4.48 -40.57 32.36
C LYS A 26 4.90 -39.10 32.52
N GLU A 27 3.88 -38.25 32.52
CA GLU A 27 3.92 -36.86 32.97
C GLU A 27 4.80 -36.68 34.20
N ASN A 28 5.69 -35.69 34.14
CA ASN A 28 6.13 -34.96 35.31
C ASN A 28 6.33 -33.49 34.91
N THR A 29 5.23 -32.82 34.61
CA THR A 29 5.10 -31.39 34.28
C THR A 29 5.12 -30.48 35.52
N ASP A 30 5.87 -30.87 36.55
CA ASP A 30 5.87 -30.21 37.85
C ASP A 30 7.27 -29.70 38.23
N SER A 31 7.85 -28.89 37.36
CA SER A 31 9.00 -28.08 37.73
C SER A 31 8.60 -26.62 37.74
N LYS A 32 8.54 -26.06 38.95
CA LYS A 32 8.53 -24.61 39.20
C LYS A 32 9.55 -23.88 38.33
N ALA A 33 10.68 -24.52 37.99
CA ALA A 33 11.69 -23.96 37.10
C ALA A 33 11.25 -23.88 35.63
N PHE A 34 10.42 -24.80 35.13
CA PHE A 34 9.89 -24.72 33.76
C PHE A 34 8.80 -23.65 33.65
N LYS A 35 7.89 -23.58 34.64
CA LYS A 35 6.94 -22.46 34.73
C LYS A 35 7.66 -21.12 34.90
N GLN A 36 8.73 -21.08 35.70
CA GLN A 36 9.52 -19.88 35.89
C GLN A 36 10.36 -19.51 34.66
N LEU A 37 10.81 -20.48 33.86
CA LEU A 37 11.44 -20.24 32.55
C LEU A 37 10.44 -19.74 31.51
N ILE A 38 9.22 -20.28 31.50
CA ILE A 38 8.14 -19.76 30.66
C ILE A 38 7.76 -18.35 31.11
N THR A 39 7.50 -18.12 32.39
CA THR A 39 7.21 -16.78 32.92
C THR A 39 8.37 -15.81 32.73
N GLN A 40 9.63 -16.28 32.76
CA GLN A 40 10.80 -15.45 32.52
C GLN A 40 11.03 -15.20 31.03
N ALA A 41 10.65 -16.13 30.15
CA ALA A 41 10.64 -15.93 28.69
C ALA A 41 9.48 -15.02 28.27
N GLU A 42 8.28 -15.22 28.82
CA GLU A 42 7.11 -14.36 28.68
C GLU A 42 7.38 -12.96 29.26
N SER A 43 8.12 -12.85 30.38
CA SER A 43 8.53 -11.55 30.91
C SER A 43 9.66 -10.92 30.09
N TYR A 44 10.57 -11.71 29.50
CA TYR A 44 11.60 -11.20 28.57
C TYR A 44 10.99 -10.75 27.24
N VAL A 45 9.88 -11.36 26.82
CA VAL A 45 9.11 -10.94 25.64
C VAL A 45 8.25 -9.71 25.97
N LYS A 46 7.79 -9.56 27.23
CA LYS A 46 7.07 -8.37 27.72
C LYS A 46 7.97 -7.18 28.10
N GLU A 47 9.24 -7.39 28.45
CA GLU A 47 10.22 -6.32 28.64
C GLU A 47 10.91 -6.02 27.30
N GLU A 48 10.57 -4.88 26.68
CA GLU A 48 11.24 -4.22 25.55
C GLU A 48 10.95 -4.70 24.10
N THR A 49 9.70 -4.96 23.69
CA THR A 49 9.36 -4.78 22.26
C THR A 49 8.86 -3.35 22.04
N THR A 50 9.78 -2.40 22.04
CA THR A 50 9.46 -1.08 21.49
C THR A 50 9.18 -1.22 20.00
N PRO A 51 8.19 -0.50 19.44
CA PRO A 51 8.01 -0.46 18.00
C PRO A 51 9.31 0.00 17.31
N PRO A 52 9.64 -0.52 16.12
CA PRO A 52 10.88 -0.18 15.45
C PRO A 52 10.94 1.30 15.07
N ASP A 53 12.12 1.91 15.13
CA ASP A 53 12.35 3.27 14.63
C ASP A 53 12.70 3.23 13.14
N ALA A 54 11.70 2.90 12.32
CA ALA A 54 11.85 2.66 10.89
C ALA A 54 10.60 3.08 10.12
N TYR A 55 10.78 3.43 8.85
CA TYR A 55 9.71 3.50 7.86
C TYR A 55 9.63 2.15 7.15
N LEU A 56 8.49 1.47 7.23
CA LEU A 56 8.30 0.15 6.65
C LEU A 56 7.05 0.11 5.79
N GLN A 57 7.16 -0.47 4.61
CA GLN A 57 6.05 -0.67 3.68
C GLN A 57 6.03 -2.09 3.14
N LYS A 58 4.92 -2.45 2.50
CA LYS A 58 4.74 -3.72 1.81
C LYS A 58 5.93 -4.04 0.90
N PHE A 59 6.37 -5.30 0.97
CA PHE A 59 7.55 -5.88 0.33
C PHE A 59 8.92 -5.55 0.95
N ASP A 60 8.95 -4.83 2.07
CA ASP A 60 10.18 -4.67 2.85
C ASP A 60 10.61 -6.00 3.46
N GLN A 61 11.92 -6.25 3.48
CA GLN A 61 12.51 -7.43 4.11
C GLN A 61 13.66 -7.05 5.04
N ASP A 62 13.38 -6.89 6.33
CA ASP A 62 14.37 -6.60 7.36
C ASP A 62 13.92 -6.98 8.79
N GLU A 63 14.82 -6.85 9.76
CA GLU A 63 14.57 -7.20 11.17
C GLU A 63 13.53 -6.31 11.86
N ASN A 64 13.31 -5.08 11.39
CA ASN A 64 12.31 -4.17 11.93
C ASN A 64 10.90 -4.64 11.58
N VAL A 65 10.70 -5.31 10.45
CA VAL A 65 9.40 -5.93 10.12
C VAL A 65 9.01 -6.96 11.18
N GLN A 66 9.95 -7.81 11.59
CA GLN A 66 9.69 -8.79 12.65
C GLN A 66 9.37 -8.10 13.99
N LEU A 67 10.06 -7.00 14.31
CA LEU A 67 9.78 -6.20 15.51
C LEU A 67 8.40 -5.55 15.46
N LEU A 68 7.98 -5.03 14.30
CA LEU A 68 6.64 -4.47 14.11
C LEU A 68 5.55 -5.53 14.31
N LYS A 69 5.71 -6.71 13.71
CA LYS A 69 4.78 -7.85 13.92
C LYS A 69 4.69 -8.23 15.39
N ALA A 70 5.83 -8.32 16.07
CA ALA A 70 5.86 -8.60 17.51
C ALA A 70 5.16 -7.51 18.33
N ALA A 71 5.32 -6.23 17.97
CA ALA A 71 4.68 -5.10 18.64
C ALA A 71 3.15 -5.11 18.44
N LEU A 72 2.67 -5.36 17.22
CA LEU A 72 1.23 -5.51 16.93
C LEU A 72 0.61 -6.70 17.67
N ASN A 73 1.32 -7.82 17.77
CA ASN A 73 0.86 -8.98 18.54
C ASN A 73 0.69 -8.69 20.04
N GLN A 74 1.38 -7.69 20.58
CA GLN A 74 1.21 -7.30 21.98
C GLN A 74 -0.07 -6.53 22.26
N ILE A 75 -0.62 -5.84 21.27
CA ILE A 75 -1.86 -5.07 21.43
C ILE A 75 -3.10 -5.87 21.04
N GLY A 76 -2.99 -7.00 20.33
CA GLY A 76 -4.14 -7.86 20.07
C GLY A 76 -4.09 -8.69 18.78
N TYR A 77 -3.17 -8.41 17.86
CA TYR A 77 -3.03 -9.17 16.61
C TYR A 77 -2.41 -10.56 16.82
N ASP A 78 -2.51 -11.44 15.83
CA ASP A 78 -1.93 -12.80 15.81
C ASP A 78 -1.14 -13.05 14.51
N LEU A 79 -0.07 -12.27 14.30
CA LEU A 79 0.77 -12.29 13.11
C LEU A 79 1.89 -13.33 13.24
N GLU A 80 2.14 -14.10 12.18
CA GLU A 80 3.33 -14.95 12.09
C GLU A 80 4.59 -14.08 12.00
N LEU A 81 5.53 -14.29 12.94
CA LEU A 81 6.79 -13.54 12.96
C LEU A 81 7.68 -13.94 11.77
N SER A 82 7.83 -13.03 10.83
CA SER A 82 8.77 -13.09 9.71
C SER A 82 9.46 -11.74 9.53
N ASP A 83 10.51 -11.71 8.72
CA ASP A 83 11.22 -10.49 8.33
C ASP A 83 10.61 -9.81 7.09
N PHE A 84 9.48 -10.30 6.56
CA PHE A 84 8.87 -9.83 5.31
C PHE A 84 7.53 -9.14 5.55
N TYR A 85 7.37 -7.95 4.96
CA TYR A 85 6.17 -7.13 5.06
C TYR A 85 5.15 -7.60 4.03
N ASP A 86 4.33 -8.56 4.45
CA ASP A 86 3.33 -9.26 3.66
C ASP A 86 1.95 -8.57 3.67
N GLU A 87 1.02 -9.14 2.91
CA GLU A 87 -0.40 -8.72 2.88
C GLU A 87 -1.04 -8.72 4.27
N GLU A 88 -0.71 -9.72 5.09
CA GLU A 88 -1.26 -9.88 6.43
C GLU A 88 -0.83 -8.73 7.35
N LEU A 89 0.47 -8.36 7.32
CA LEU A 89 0.95 -7.19 8.04
C LEU A 89 0.37 -5.89 7.46
N THR A 90 0.23 -5.80 6.13
CA THR A 90 -0.38 -4.63 5.47
C THR A 90 -1.82 -4.43 5.94
N TRP A 91 -2.61 -5.51 6.03
CA TRP A 91 -3.94 -5.49 6.62
C TRP A 91 -3.91 -5.05 8.09
N ALA A 92 -3.08 -5.68 8.93
CA ALA A 92 -3.05 -5.37 10.37
C ALA A 92 -2.64 -3.91 10.65
N VAL A 93 -1.69 -3.37 9.90
CA VAL A 93 -1.31 -1.96 10.01
C VAL A 93 -2.44 -1.04 9.57
N THR A 94 -3.14 -1.37 8.48
CA THR A 94 -4.29 -0.58 8.01
C THR A 94 -5.45 -0.60 9.00
N ASP A 95 -5.80 -1.78 9.52
CA ASP A 95 -6.83 -1.95 10.54
C ASP A 95 -6.48 -1.15 11.81
N PHE A 96 -5.21 -1.19 12.22
CA PHE A 96 -4.71 -0.40 13.33
C PHE A 96 -4.83 1.11 13.08
N GLN A 97 -4.48 1.57 11.88
CA GLN A 97 -4.56 2.98 11.49
C GLN A 97 -5.99 3.51 11.50
N ILE A 98 -6.96 2.75 10.97
CA ILE A 98 -8.39 3.13 10.97
C ILE A 98 -8.92 3.25 12.40
N GLN A 99 -8.44 2.41 13.32
CA GLN A 99 -8.82 2.46 14.73
C GLN A 99 -8.07 3.54 15.53
N SER A 100 -7.09 4.22 14.91
CA SER A 100 -6.25 5.24 15.54
C SER A 100 -6.69 6.65 15.17
N GLU A 101 -6.43 7.64 16.03
CA GLU A 101 -6.93 9.01 15.81
C GLU A 101 -6.07 9.84 14.85
N ASN A 102 -4.74 9.66 14.87
CA ASN A 102 -3.81 10.55 14.14
C ASN A 102 -2.93 9.84 13.10
N ALA A 103 -3.18 8.56 12.81
CA ALA A 103 -2.40 7.82 11.82
C ALA A 103 -3.02 7.96 10.42
N SER A 104 -2.17 8.13 9.40
CA SER A 104 -2.60 8.10 8.01
C SER A 104 -2.97 6.66 7.60
N ILE A 105 -4.10 6.47 6.90
CA ILE A 105 -4.63 5.14 6.58
C ILE A 105 -3.99 4.60 5.30
N SER A 106 -2.73 4.17 5.34
CA SER A 106 -1.95 3.80 4.15
C SER A 106 -1.56 2.32 4.06
N GLY A 107 -1.63 1.59 5.18
CA GLY A 107 -0.99 0.28 5.33
C GLY A 107 0.53 0.35 5.46
N ILE A 108 1.11 1.55 5.56
CA ILE A 108 2.54 1.81 5.75
C ILE A 108 2.80 2.14 7.21
N TYR A 109 3.84 1.55 7.78
CA TYR A 109 4.31 1.91 9.11
C TYR A 109 5.26 3.10 9.06
N ASP A 110 4.76 4.26 9.48
CA ASP A 110 5.46 5.54 9.55
C ASP A 110 5.58 6.05 11.00
N GLU A 111 6.12 7.27 11.17
CA GLU A 111 6.31 7.87 12.49
C GLU A 111 4.97 8.13 13.21
N ALA A 112 3.90 8.48 12.47
CA ALA A 112 2.57 8.68 13.06
C ALA A 112 2.00 7.36 13.61
N THR A 113 2.09 6.29 12.81
CA THR A 113 1.67 4.94 13.21
C THR A 113 2.48 4.43 14.40
N LYS A 114 3.79 4.72 14.43
CA LYS A 114 4.66 4.41 15.56
C LYS A 114 4.23 5.12 16.84
N GLU A 115 3.96 6.42 16.79
CA GLU A 115 3.54 7.19 17.97
C GLU A 115 2.18 6.72 18.51
N GLU A 116 1.25 6.34 17.63
CA GLU A 116 -0.01 5.71 18.02
C GLU A 116 0.24 4.36 18.72
N LEU A 117 1.08 3.50 18.15
CA LEU A 117 1.40 2.20 18.76
C LEU A 117 2.09 2.36 20.12
N LEU A 118 2.97 3.37 20.26
CA LEU A 118 3.55 3.75 21.55
C LEU A 118 2.51 4.26 22.55
N SER A 119 1.45 4.93 22.09
CA SER A 119 0.34 5.38 22.95
C SER A 119 -0.41 4.18 23.54
N TYR A 120 -0.64 3.13 22.74
CA TYR A 120 -1.26 1.89 23.21
C TYR A 120 -0.44 1.21 24.29
N PHE A 121 0.89 1.14 24.11
CA PHE A 121 1.80 0.59 25.13
C PHE A 121 1.84 1.42 26.41
N LYS A 122 1.85 2.75 26.31
CA LYS A 122 1.86 3.65 27.48
C LYS A 122 0.57 3.54 28.29
N GLU A 123 -0.54 3.28 27.62
CA GLU A 123 -1.88 3.27 28.23
C GLU A 123 -2.40 1.86 28.54
N ASP A 124 -1.63 0.81 28.26
CA ASP A 124 -2.02 -0.61 28.40
C ASP A 124 -3.35 -0.90 27.66
N LYS A 125 -3.48 -0.32 26.46
CA LYS A 125 -4.63 -0.52 25.57
C LYS A 125 -4.44 -1.78 24.73
N ASN A 126 -5.54 -2.47 24.51
CA ASN A 126 -5.63 -3.50 23.47
C ASN A 126 -6.46 -2.97 22.29
N ILE A 127 -6.20 -3.53 21.12
CA ILE A 127 -7.00 -3.36 19.92
C ILE A 127 -7.87 -4.60 19.71
N GLU A 128 -9.00 -4.43 19.02
CA GLU A 128 -9.81 -5.53 18.52
C GLU A 128 -9.51 -5.69 17.03
N PRO A 129 -8.72 -6.69 16.61
CA PRO A 129 -8.36 -6.88 15.21
C PRO A 129 -9.59 -7.02 14.32
N GLY A 130 -9.63 -6.25 13.24
CA GLY A 130 -10.69 -6.28 12.24
C GLY A 130 -11.90 -5.39 12.54
N GLU A 131 -11.91 -4.63 13.64
CA GLU A 131 -12.97 -3.64 13.92
C GLU A 131 -12.89 -2.44 12.98
N GLY A 132 -11.68 -2.03 12.56
CA GLY A 132 -11.48 -0.94 11.59
C GLY A 132 -11.60 -1.41 10.15
N LEU A 133 -10.84 -2.44 9.79
CA LEU A 133 -10.89 -3.11 8.49
C LEU A 133 -11.07 -4.60 8.70
N ALA A 134 -12.23 -5.13 8.32
CA ALA A 134 -12.51 -6.56 8.41
C ALA A 134 -11.40 -7.38 7.74
N HIS A 135 -10.98 -8.46 8.41
CA HIS A 135 -9.98 -9.36 7.87
C HIS A 135 -10.46 -9.92 6.50
N PRO A 136 -9.60 -9.90 5.46
CA PRO A 136 -9.95 -10.45 4.16
C PRO A 136 -10.42 -11.90 4.25
N PRO A 137 -11.47 -12.31 3.51
CA PRO A 137 -11.90 -13.70 3.48
C PRO A 137 -10.84 -14.61 2.83
N GLU A 138 -10.80 -15.90 3.20
CA GLU A 138 -9.89 -16.88 2.58
C GLU A 138 -10.12 -17.04 1.07
N GLU A 139 -11.37 -16.89 0.62
CA GLU A 139 -11.74 -16.80 -0.80
C GLU A 139 -12.14 -15.36 -1.10
N PRO A 140 -11.47 -14.67 -2.06
CA PRO A 140 -11.77 -13.28 -2.36
C PRO A 140 -13.19 -13.14 -2.91
N GLU A 141 -13.86 -12.05 -2.54
CA GLU A 141 -15.11 -11.69 -3.18
C GLU A 141 -14.87 -11.38 -4.67
N VAL A 142 -15.88 -11.59 -5.50
CA VAL A 142 -15.79 -11.32 -6.94
C VAL A 142 -16.96 -10.43 -7.37
N THR A 143 -16.68 -9.48 -8.24
CA THR A 143 -17.73 -8.63 -8.85
C THR A 143 -18.65 -9.45 -9.75
N GLU A 144 -19.77 -8.87 -10.18
CA GLU A 144 -20.65 -9.51 -11.19
C GLU A 144 -19.91 -9.85 -12.50
N ALA A 145 -18.84 -9.10 -12.79
CA ALA A 145 -18.02 -9.28 -13.97
C ALA A 145 -16.92 -10.34 -13.80
N GLY A 146 -16.80 -10.95 -12.61
CA GLY A 146 -15.81 -11.97 -12.28
C GLY A 146 -14.43 -11.44 -11.88
N THR A 147 -14.31 -10.14 -11.61
CA THR A 147 -13.08 -9.48 -11.15
C THR A 147 -12.94 -9.67 -9.64
N GLU A 148 -11.77 -10.08 -9.15
CA GLU A 148 -11.52 -10.26 -7.70
C GLU A 148 -11.56 -8.91 -6.99
N VAL A 149 -12.15 -8.86 -5.80
CA VAL A 149 -12.23 -7.64 -4.98
C VAL A 149 -11.06 -7.62 -4.01
N VAL A 150 -10.31 -6.51 -3.99
CA VAL A 150 -9.15 -6.36 -3.08
C VAL A 150 -9.59 -6.39 -1.62
N GLY A 151 -8.88 -7.15 -0.78
CA GLY A 151 -9.18 -7.28 0.64
C GLY A 151 -8.83 -6.03 1.46
N ASN A 152 -7.83 -5.27 1.01
CA ASN A 152 -7.43 -4.00 1.61
C ASN A 152 -7.48 -2.88 0.56
N PRO A 153 -8.59 -2.13 0.45
CA PRO A 153 -8.71 -1.04 -0.52
C PRO A 153 -7.93 0.22 -0.13
N TYR A 154 -7.38 0.29 1.09
CA TYR A 154 -6.62 1.45 1.59
C TYR A 154 -5.10 1.31 1.38
N ASP A 155 -4.60 0.12 1.03
CA ASP A 155 -3.19 -0.10 0.71
C ASP A 155 -2.77 0.83 -0.44
N GLU A 156 -1.76 1.66 -0.20
CA GLU A 156 -1.19 2.54 -1.24
C GLU A 156 -0.70 1.75 -2.46
N LEU A 157 -0.26 0.51 -2.25
CA LEU A 157 0.18 -0.43 -3.28
C LEU A 157 -0.93 -1.39 -3.73
N ALA A 158 -2.20 -1.11 -3.43
CA ALA A 158 -3.33 -1.87 -3.98
C ALA A 158 -3.31 -1.80 -5.52
N LEU A 159 -3.19 -2.96 -6.16
CA LEU A 159 -3.34 -3.09 -7.60
C LEU A 159 -4.83 -3.04 -7.95
N VAL A 160 -5.23 -2.03 -8.72
CA VAL A 160 -6.61 -1.88 -9.21
C VAL A 160 -6.58 -1.85 -10.73
N ASN A 161 -7.18 -2.87 -11.35
CA ASN A 161 -7.20 -3.07 -12.80
C ASN A 161 -8.33 -4.05 -13.19
N LYS A 162 -8.22 -4.68 -14.36
CA LYS A 162 -9.22 -5.63 -14.89
C LYS A 162 -9.23 -7.00 -14.19
N SER A 163 -8.29 -7.24 -13.29
CA SER A 163 -8.16 -8.45 -12.48
C SER A 163 -8.54 -8.20 -11.02
N PHE A 164 -8.32 -6.97 -10.53
CA PHE A 164 -8.55 -6.57 -9.15
C PHE A 164 -9.38 -5.29 -9.08
N ALA A 165 -10.57 -5.41 -8.49
CA ALA A 165 -11.54 -4.33 -8.30
C ALA A 165 -11.56 -3.86 -6.85
N LEU A 166 -11.95 -2.60 -6.65
CA LEU A 166 -12.30 -2.06 -5.34
C LEU A 166 -13.74 -2.45 -4.95
N PRO A 167 -14.03 -2.54 -3.64
CA PRO A 167 -15.40 -2.68 -3.16
C PRO A 167 -16.31 -1.56 -3.66
N GLU A 168 -17.58 -1.88 -3.95
CA GLU A 168 -18.57 -0.91 -4.45
C GLU A 168 -18.77 0.27 -3.48
N ASN A 169 -18.71 -0.01 -2.17
CA ASN A 169 -18.91 0.98 -1.11
C ASN A 169 -17.62 1.69 -0.66
N TYR A 170 -16.47 1.40 -1.29
CA TYR A 170 -15.21 2.02 -0.89
C TYR A 170 -15.15 3.49 -1.30
N ILE A 171 -14.89 4.33 -0.29
CA ILE A 171 -14.62 5.77 -0.40
C ILE A 171 -13.47 6.06 0.57
N PRO A 172 -12.33 6.62 0.13
CA PRO A 172 -11.25 6.99 1.05
C PRO A 172 -11.72 8.03 2.08
N GLU A 173 -11.33 7.87 3.34
CA GLU A 173 -11.74 8.75 4.44
C GLU A 173 -10.92 10.04 4.51
N ASP A 174 -9.76 10.05 3.85
CA ASP A 174 -8.71 11.08 3.87
C ASP A 174 -8.69 11.94 2.59
N LEU A 175 -9.82 12.07 1.91
CA LEU A 175 -9.91 12.87 0.68
C LEU A 175 -9.79 14.38 0.96
N MET A 176 -8.85 15.04 0.28
CA MET A 176 -8.70 16.49 0.26
C MET A 176 -8.47 17.04 -1.15
N VAL A 177 -8.64 18.35 -1.31
CA VAL A 177 -8.30 19.05 -2.55
C VAL A 177 -6.84 19.54 -2.45
N PRO A 178 -5.92 19.08 -3.31
CA PRO A 178 -4.56 19.60 -3.35
C PRO A 178 -4.56 21.07 -3.79
N ASP A 179 -3.65 21.87 -3.24
CA ASP A 179 -3.42 23.28 -3.57
C ASP A 179 -2.64 23.42 -4.89
N VAL A 180 -3.23 22.91 -5.97
CA VAL A 180 -2.67 22.95 -7.33
C VAL A 180 -3.66 23.61 -8.29
N PRO A 181 -3.19 24.18 -9.43
CA PRO A 181 -4.06 24.72 -10.46
C PRO A 181 -4.98 23.65 -11.10
N PHE A 182 -6.26 23.99 -11.22
CA PHE A 182 -7.26 23.24 -11.98
C PHE A 182 -7.86 24.14 -13.08
N PRO A 183 -8.26 23.60 -14.25
CA PRO A 183 -8.86 24.38 -15.34
C PRO A 183 -10.34 24.72 -15.09
N PHE A 184 -10.83 24.50 -13.87
CA PHE A 184 -12.19 24.73 -13.43
C PHE A 184 -12.18 25.14 -11.95
N THR A 185 -13.26 25.80 -11.50
CA THR A 185 -13.31 26.41 -10.15
C THR A 185 -14.33 25.73 -9.23
N GLU A 186 -15.21 24.94 -9.82
CA GLU A 186 -16.27 24.21 -9.15
C GLU A 186 -15.68 23.16 -8.20
N ASP A 187 -16.28 23.05 -7.02
CA ASP A 187 -15.98 21.98 -6.08
C ASP A 187 -16.63 20.68 -6.57
N LEU A 188 -15.82 19.81 -7.15
CA LEU A 188 -16.22 18.55 -7.77
C LEU A 188 -15.40 17.40 -7.19
N PRO A 189 -15.95 16.18 -7.05
CA PRO A 189 -15.21 15.01 -6.54
C PRO A 189 -13.88 14.78 -7.26
N LYS A 190 -13.81 15.10 -8.56
CA LYS A 190 -12.59 14.99 -9.38
C LYS A 190 -11.48 16.00 -9.02
N LYS A 191 -11.67 16.86 -8.03
CA LYS A 191 -10.59 17.67 -7.43
C LYS A 191 -9.87 16.94 -6.31
N TYR A 192 -10.48 15.90 -5.75
CA TYR A 192 -10.03 15.31 -4.51
C TYR A 192 -9.01 14.19 -4.77
N MET A 193 -8.08 14.01 -3.84
CA MET A 193 -7.16 12.88 -3.74
C MET A 193 -7.01 12.53 -2.27
N ARG A 194 -6.47 11.34 -1.98
CA ARG A 194 -6.05 11.00 -0.62
C ARG A 194 -4.95 11.95 -0.16
N GLU A 195 -4.95 12.31 1.11
CA GLU A 195 -4.10 13.37 1.70
C GLU A 195 -2.60 13.23 1.37
N ASN A 196 -2.04 12.03 1.54
CA ASN A 196 -0.66 11.71 1.18
C ASN A 196 -0.34 12.01 -0.29
N ALA A 197 -1.19 11.56 -1.21
CA ALA A 197 -1.03 11.78 -2.65
C ALA A 197 -1.30 13.25 -3.02
N ALA A 198 -2.20 13.93 -2.32
CA ALA A 198 -2.49 15.34 -2.53
C ALA A 198 -1.26 16.21 -2.20
N HIS A 199 -0.62 16.00 -1.05
CA HIS A 199 0.60 16.72 -0.68
C HIS A 199 1.77 16.40 -1.61
N ALA A 200 1.93 15.13 -2.00
CA ALA A 200 2.94 14.77 -2.99
C ALA A 200 2.70 15.44 -4.36
N LEU A 201 1.42 15.63 -4.75
CA LEU A 201 1.06 16.33 -5.99
C LEU A 201 1.37 17.83 -5.89
N GLU A 202 1.13 18.45 -4.73
CA GLU A 202 1.52 19.85 -4.45
C GLU A 202 3.04 20.02 -4.65
N ASP A 203 3.86 19.18 -4.02
CA ASP A 203 5.32 19.22 -4.15
C ASP A 203 5.79 19.01 -5.60
N LEU A 204 5.14 18.10 -6.34
CA LEU A 204 5.41 17.87 -7.76
C LEU A 204 5.09 19.09 -8.63
N PHE A 205 3.99 19.77 -8.36
CA PHE A 205 3.57 20.95 -9.12
C PHE A 205 4.43 22.17 -8.79
N ASP A 206 4.82 22.35 -7.53
CA ASP A 206 5.78 23.37 -7.11
C ASP A 206 7.14 23.18 -7.82
N ALA A 207 7.61 21.94 -7.92
CA ALA A 207 8.84 21.62 -8.65
C ALA A 207 8.72 21.88 -10.18
N ALA A 208 7.53 21.69 -10.75
CA ALA A 208 7.25 22.03 -12.15
C ALA A 208 7.29 23.55 -12.36
N GLU A 209 6.67 24.31 -11.46
CA GLU A 209 6.70 25.78 -11.47
C GLU A 209 8.12 26.32 -11.37
N ASP A 210 8.94 25.76 -10.47
CA ASP A 210 10.36 26.08 -10.32
C ASP A 210 11.18 25.78 -11.60
N ALA A 211 10.76 24.78 -12.37
CA ALA A 211 11.31 24.47 -13.70
C ALA A 211 10.78 25.40 -14.81
N GLY A 212 9.84 26.29 -14.49
CA GLY A 212 9.20 27.22 -15.44
C GLY A 212 8.08 26.57 -16.28
N LEU A 213 7.51 25.47 -15.80
CA LEU A 213 6.46 24.69 -16.46
C LEU A 213 5.14 24.87 -15.71
N GLU A 214 4.02 24.85 -16.44
CA GLU A 214 2.68 25.03 -15.87
C GLU A 214 1.83 23.78 -16.09
N LEU A 215 1.68 22.99 -15.04
CA LEU A 215 0.82 21.81 -15.00
C LEU A 215 -0.58 22.18 -14.48
N PHE A 216 -1.59 21.40 -14.85
CA PHE A 216 -2.95 21.50 -14.34
C PHE A 216 -3.48 20.13 -13.95
N ALA A 217 -4.05 20.03 -12.75
CA ALA A 217 -4.82 18.85 -12.35
C ALA A 217 -6.20 18.87 -13.03
N GLN A 218 -6.62 17.74 -13.58
CA GLN A 218 -7.84 17.63 -14.40
C GLN A 218 -8.92 16.76 -13.74
N SER A 219 -8.52 15.58 -13.23
CA SER A 219 -9.43 14.58 -12.68
C SER A 219 -8.72 13.61 -11.71
N GLY A 220 -8.98 13.80 -10.41
CA GLY A 220 -8.59 12.90 -9.33
C GLY A 220 -9.69 11.88 -9.00
N TYR A 221 -10.19 11.92 -7.77
CA TYR A 221 -11.13 10.95 -7.23
C TYR A 221 -12.43 10.83 -8.03
N ARG A 222 -12.87 9.59 -8.23
CA ARG A 222 -14.14 9.25 -8.88
C ARG A 222 -14.79 8.08 -8.16
N SER A 223 -15.98 8.30 -7.60
CA SER A 223 -16.73 7.26 -6.90
C SER A 223 -17.14 6.11 -7.83
N TYR A 224 -17.41 4.96 -7.23
CA TYR A 224 -17.95 3.78 -7.92
C TYR A 224 -19.19 4.11 -8.75
N ASP A 225 -20.20 4.75 -8.15
CA ASP A 225 -21.45 5.15 -8.85
C ASP A 225 -21.19 6.03 -10.06
N ARG A 226 -20.23 6.97 -9.95
CA ARG A 226 -19.86 7.80 -11.08
C ARG A 226 -19.20 6.99 -12.18
N GLN A 227 -18.37 6.00 -11.82
CA GLN A 227 -17.78 5.07 -12.77
C GLN A 227 -18.84 4.19 -13.46
N VAL A 228 -19.93 3.81 -12.77
CA VAL A 228 -21.09 3.11 -13.38
C VAL A 228 -21.69 3.95 -14.50
N GLU A 229 -21.93 5.24 -14.26
CA GLU A 229 -22.48 6.15 -15.27
C GLU A 229 -21.55 6.32 -16.48
N VAL A 230 -20.25 6.52 -16.22
CA VAL A 230 -19.23 6.70 -17.28
C VAL A 230 -19.11 5.44 -18.14
N PHE A 231 -18.95 4.28 -17.50
CA PHE A 231 -18.82 3.01 -18.22
C PHE A 231 -20.09 2.71 -19.02
N SER A 232 -21.28 2.89 -18.42
CA SER A 232 -22.56 2.62 -19.09
C SER A 232 -22.78 3.52 -20.31
N ALA A 233 -22.37 4.80 -20.24
CA ALA A 233 -22.44 5.72 -21.37
C ALA A 233 -21.51 5.30 -22.53
N ASN A 234 -20.30 4.84 -22.21
CA ASN A 234 -19.32 4.35 -23.19
C ASN A 234 -19.77 3.02 -23.80
N ALA A 235 -20.17 2.06 -22.98
CA ALA A 235 -20.66 0.75 -23.40
C ALA A 235 -21.90 0.86 -24.30
N SER A 236 -22.81 1.79 -24.02
CA SER A 236 -23.99 2.04 -24.85
C SER A 236 -23.64 2.52 -26.27
N GLN A 237 -22.50 3.21 -26.44
CA GLN A 237 -22.05 3.74 -27.72
C GLN A 237 -21.14 2.78 -28.48
N HIS A 238 -20.33 2.01 -27.75
CA HIS A 238 -19.18 1.28 -28.28
C HIS A 238 -19.27 -0.24 -28.11
N GLY A 239 -20.19 -0.74 -27.27
CA GLY A 239 -20.23 -2.10 -26.78
C GLY A 239 -19.33 -2.29 -25.54
N GLU A 240 -19.72 -3.17 -24.62
CA GLU A 240 -19.03 -3.36 -23.33
C GLU A 240 -17.55 -3.76 -23.50
N ASP A 241 -17.27 -4.77 -24.33
CA ASP A 241 -15.90 -5.29 -24.49
C ASP A 241 -14.94 -4.21 -25.03
N TYR A 242 -15.40 -3.39 -25.97
CA TYR A 242 -14.58 -2.31 -26.54
C TYR A 242 -14.51 -1.10 -25.60
N ALA A 243 -15.60 -0.74 -24.92
CA ALA A 243 -15.57 0.28 -23.88
C ALA A 243 -14.56 -0.06 -22.78
N ASN A 244 -14.46 -1.34 -22.39
CA ASN A 244 -13.52 -1.78 -21.38
C ASN A 244 -12.05 -1.77 -21.81
N THR A 245 -11.70 -1.31 -23.02
CA THR A 245 -10.29 -1.08 -23.41
C THR A 245 -9.81 0.34 -23.12
N PHE A 246 -10.72 1.28 -22.85
CA PHE A 246 -10.39 2.70 -22.59
C PHE A 246 -11.21 3.31 -21.45
N SER A 247 -12.12 2.55 -20.85
CA SER A 247 -12.97 2.96 -19.74
C SER A 247 -13.14 1.78 -18.80
N ALA A 248 -12.54 1.86 -17.61
CA ALA A 248 -12.65 0.82 -16.59
C ALA A 248 -14.11 0.48 -16.26
N ARG A 249 -14.38 -0.79 -15.94
CA ARG A 249 -15.63 -1.13 -15.23
C ARG A 249 -15.64 -0.49 -13.84
N PRO A 250 -16.83 -0.34 -13.23
CA PRO A 250 -16.94 0.06 -11.82
C PRO A 250 -16.08 -0.86 -10.93
N GLY A 251 -15.35 -0.27 -9.98
CA GLY A 251 -14.38 -0.99 -9.14
C GLY A 251 -12.99 -1.15 -9.77
N GLU A 252 -12.88 -1.20 -11.10
CA GLU A 252 -11.59 -1.42 -11.82
C GLU A 252 -10.84 -0.10 -12.14
N SER A 253 -11.37 1.04 -11.69
CA SER A 253 -10.80 2.37 -11.96
C SER A 253 -9.93 2.84 -10.81
N GLU A 254 -8.65 3.14 -11.09
CA GLU A 254 -7.75 3.67 -10.06
C GLU A 254 -8.22 5.03 -9.51
N HIS A 255 -9.01 5.82 -10.24
CA HIS A 255 -9.58 7.06 -9.69
C HIS A 255 -10.43 6.81 -8.45
N GLN A 256 -11.00 5.62 -8.25
CA GLN A 256 -11.75 5.31 -7.03
C GLN A 256 -10.83 5.15 -5.81
N THR A 257 -9.54 4.83 -6.00
CA THR A 257 -8.55 4.82 -4.91
C THR A 257 -8.30 6.20 -4.31
N GLY A 258 -8.56 7.27 -5.07
CA GLY A 258 -8.10 8.62 -4.72
C GLY A 258 -6.58 8.82 -4.82
N LEU A 259 -5.83 7.84 -5.34
CA LEU A 259 -4.38 7.87 -5.55
C LEU A 259 -3.98 8.18 -7.00
N ALA A 260 -4.97 8.33 -7.90
CA ALA A 260 -4.73 8.69 -9.29
C ALA A 260 -5.15 10.14 -9.58
N MET A 261 -4.37 10.82 -10.43
CA MET A 261 -4.70 12.14 -10.95
C MET A 261 -4.39 12.21 -12.44
N ASP A 262 -5.33 12.73 -13.21
CA ASP A 262 -5.08 13.15 -14.59
C ASP A 262 -4.47 14.56 -14.58
N VAL A 263 -3.32 14.72 -15.23
CA VAL A 263 -2.56 15.98 -15.32
C VAL A 263 -2.47 16.44 -16.79
N THR A 264 -2.58 17.73 -17.04
CA THR A 264 -2.50 18.32 -18.39
C THR A 264 -1.72 19.63 -18.38
N SER A 265 -1.57 20.26 -19.54
CA SER A 265 -0.99 21.61 -19.68
C SER A 265 -1.75 22.46 -20.70
N ALA A 266 -1.47 23.77 -20.69
CA ALA A 266 -2.06 24.69 -21.66
C ALA A 266 -1.63 24.37 -23.11
N GLU A 267 -0.48 23.72 -23.32
CA GLU A 267 0.05 23.37 -24.65
C GLU A 267 -0.88 22.40 -25.40
N VAL A 268 -1.56 21.50 -24.68
CA VAL A 268 -2.58 20.58 -25.23
C VAL A 268 -4.01 21.08 -25.02
N ASN A 269 -4.22 22.39 -24.87
CA ASN A 269 -5.53 23.00 -24.60
C ASN A 269 -6.24 22.41 -23.37
N LEU A 270 -5.47 21.95 -22.37
CA LEU A 270 -5.99 21.31 -21.16
C LEU A 270 -6.77 20.01 -21.46
N GLU A 271 -6.47 19.35 -22.59
CA GLU A 271 -7.05 18.06 -22.95
C GLU A 271 -6.22 16.90 -22.40
N LEU A 272 -6.86 15.75 -22.19
CA LEU A 272 -6.21 14.49 -21.82
C LEU A 272 -5.97 13.67 -23.08
N VAL A 273 -4.83 13.91 -23.72
CA VAL A 273 -4.48 13.37 -25.02
C VAL A 273 -3.04 12.87 -25.03
N THR A 274 -2.73 11.92 -25.92
CA THR A 274 -1.41 11.29 -25.98
C THR A 274 -0.31 12.29 -26.36
N GLU A 275 -0.66 13.35 -27.09
CA GLU A 275 0.23 14.45 -27.43
C GLU A 275 0.77 15.20 -26.20
N PHE A 276 0.14 15.08 -25.03
CA PHE A 276 0.66 15.64 -23.79
C PHE A 276 2.06 15.08 -23.47
N GLY A 277 2.29 13.78 -23.71
CA GLY A 277 3.60 13.16 -23.51
C GLY A 277 4.70 13.70 -24.43
N GLU A 278 4.34 14.48 -25.45
CA GLU A 278 5.28 15.13 -26.35
C GLU A 278 5.62 16.57 -25.99
N THR A 279 4.87 17.21 -25.09
CA THR A 279 5.13 18.59 -24.65
C THR A 279 6.33 18.65 -23.69
N GLU A 280 6.80 19.86 -23.40
CA GLU A 280 7.84 20.04 -22.38
C GLU A 280 7.32 19.62 -21.00
N GLU A 281 6.05 19.92 -20.67
CA GLU A 281 5.48 19.54 -19.38
C GLU A 281 5.25 18.04 -19.23
N GLY A 282 4.73 17.35 -20.25
CA GLY A 282 4.50 15.91 -20.16
C GLY A 282 5.80 15.10 -20.08
N LYS A 283 6.86 15.52 -20.80
CA LYS A 283 8.19 14.93 -20.71
C LYS A 283 8.81 15.16 -19.32
N TRP A 284 8.70 16.39 -18.81
CA TRP A 284 9.17 16.71 -17.48
C TRP A 284 8.43 15.91 -16.41
N LEU A 285 7.10 15.79 -16.52
CA LEU A 285 6.28 15.01 -15.61
C LEU A 285 6.72 13.55 -15.58
N ALA A 286 6.89 12.92 -16.74
CA ALA A 286 7.34 11.52 -16.82
C ALA A 286 8.73 11.29 -16.20
N GLU A 287 9.63 12.28 -16.29
CA GLU A 287 10.98 12.22 -15.73
C GLU A 287 11.02 12.50 -14.21
N ASN A 288 10.15 13.37 -13.69
CA ASN A 288 10.25 13.87 -12.31
C ASN A 288 9.18 13.32 -11.35
N ALA A 289 8.03 12.89 -11.84
CA ALA A 289 6.96 12.28 -11.04
C ALA A 289 7.46 11.19 -10.04
N PRO A 290 8.42 10.31 -10.39
CA PRO A 290 8.90 9.29 -9.47
C PRO A 290 9.59 9.82 -8.23
N GLU A 291 10.19 11.02 -8.29
CA GLU A 291 10.80 11.67 -7.12
C GLU A 291 9.77 12.05 -6.05
N PHE A 292 8.50 12.18 -6.44
CA PHE A 292 7.38 12.53 -5.59
C PHE A 292 6.41 11.34 -5.39
N GLY A 293 6.83 10.11 -5.71
CA GLY A 293 6.02 8.91 -5.49
C GLY A 293 4.95 8.63 -6.55
N PHE A 294 4.99 9.32 -7.69
CA PHE A 294 4.08 9.08 -8.81
C PHE A 294 4.75 8.31 -9.95
N ILE A 295 3.96 7.46 -10.61
CA ILE A 295 4.36 6.80 -11.87
C ILE A 295 3.43 7.22 -13.00
N ILE A 296 3.95 7.23 -14.24
CA ILE A 296 3.08 7.18 -15.42
C ILE A 296 2.47 5.78 -15.47
N ARG A 297 1.18 5.69 -15.15
CA ARG A 297 0.54 4.39 -14.86
C ARG A 297 0.43 3.49 -16.09
N PHE A 298 0.18 4.10 -17.24
CA PHE A 298 -0.06 3.42 -18.51
C PHE A 298 0.98 3.88 -19.55
N PRO A 299 2.19 3.31 -19.54
CA PRO A 299 3.26 3.68 -20.47
C PRO A 299 3.06 3.07 -21.87
N GLU A 300 3.68 3.68 -22.88
CA GLU A 300 3.61 3.23 -24.28
C GLU A 300 4.19 1.82 -24.46
N GLY A 301 3.49 0.97 -25.21
CA GLY A 301 3.96 -0.39 -25.54
C GLY A 301 3.75 -1.43 -24.43
N LYS A 302 2.98 -1.09 -23.39
CA LYS A 302 2.65 -1.97 -22.26
C LYS A 302 1.15 -2.32 -22.18
N GLU A 303 0.41 -2.10 -23.26
CA GLU A 303 -1.04 -2.29 -23.33
C GLU A 303 -1.45 -3.76 -23.09
N ASP A 304 -0.61 -4.70 -23.54
CA ASP A 304 -0.83 -6.15 -23.32
C ASP A 304 -0.70 -6.55 -21.83
N ILE A 305 -0.10 -5.70 -20.99
CA ILE A 305 0.08 -5.92 -19.55
C ILE A 305 -0.97 -5.14 -18.76
N THR A 306 -1.05 -3.82 -18.97
CA THR A 306 -1.95 -2.95 -18.21
C THR A 306 -3.41 -3.08 -18.65
N GLY A 307 -3.64 -3.48 -19.90
CA GLY A 307 -4.96 -3.49 -20.53
C GLY A 307 -5.46 -2.11 -20.99
N TYR A 308 -4.65 -1.06 -20.85
CA TYR A 308 -4.99 0.31 -21.27
C TYR A 308 -3.98 0.82 -22.30
N GLN A 309 -4.44 1.72 -23.17
CA GLN A 309 -3.58 2.43 -24.11
C GLN A 309 -2.57 3.33 -23.37
N TYR A 310 -1.59 3.88 -24.09
CA TYR A 310 -0.69 4.90 -23.54
C TYR A 310 -1.48 6.13 -23.04
N GLU A 311 -1.29 6.49 -21.77
CA GLU A 311 -1.92 7.65 -21.13
C GLU A 311 -0.87 8.48 -20.37
N PRO A 312 -0.13 9.40 -21.05
CA PRO A 312 0.90 10.22 -20.43
C PRO A 312 0.40 11.17 -19.33
N TRP A 313 -0.92 11.41 -19.29
CA TRP A 313 -1.54 12.30 -18.33
C TRP A 313 -1.89 11.60 -17.00
N HIS A 314 -2.05 10.27 -16.99
CA HIS A 314 -2.54 9.53 -15.83
C HIS A 314 -1.37 9.17 -14.90
N VAL A 315 -1.26 9.90 -13.80
CA VAL A 315 -0.29 9.59 -12.74
C VAL A 315 -0.95 8.81 -11.60
N ARG A 316 -0.25 7.77 -11.11
CA ARG A 316 -0.66 6.96 -9.96
C ARG A 316 0.36 7.12 -8.84
N TYR A 317 -0.10 7.52 -7.66
CA TYR A 317 0.72 7.54 -6.45
C TYR A 317 0.91 6.12 -5.91
N VAL A 318 2.16 5.75 -5.66
CA VAL A 318 2.59 4.45 -5.09
C VAL A 318 3.67 4.63 -4.01
N GLY A 319 3.90 5.86 -3.57
CA GLY A 319 5.01 6.23 -2.70
C GLY A 319 6.36 6.26 -3.43
N GLU A 320 7.31 7.04 -2.90
CA GLU A 320 8.61 7.30 -3.54
C GLU A 320 9.40 6.02 -3.85
N LYS A 321 9.43 5.08 -2.89
CA LYS A 321 10.24 3.86 -3.02
C LYS A 321 9.80 3.01 -4.21
N ALA A 322 8.50 2.75 -4.33
CA ALA A 322 7.96 1.97 -5.43
C ALA A 322 8.03 2.74 -6.75
N ALA A 323 7.72 4.04 -6.75
CA ALA A 323 7.73 4.85 -7.97
C ALA A 323 9.12 4.92 -8.62
N LYS A 324 10.16 5.16 -7.79
CA LYS A 324 11.56 5.11 -8.22
C LYS A 324 11.93 3.74 -8.78
N TYR A 325 11.59 2.66 -8.08
CA TYR A 325 11.89 1.30 -8.54
C TYR A 325 11.22 0.97 -9.88
N VAL A 326 9.91 1.23 -9.99
CA VAL A 326 9.12 0.97 -11.21
C VAL A 326 9.75 1.71 -12.41
N THR A 327 10.10 2.97 -12.21
CA THR A 327 10.66 3.83 -13.27
C THR A 327 12.08 3.42 -13.64
N GLU A 328 12.97 3.21 -12.66
CA GLU A 328 14.35 2.77 -12.89
C GLU A 328 14.43 1.44 -13.65
N LYS A 329 13.46 0.54 -13.42
CA LYS A 329 13.37 -0.75 -14.10
C LYS A 329 12.66 -0.67 -15.45
N GLY A 330 11.91 0.39 -15.73
CA GLY A 330 11.08 0.51 -16.94
C GLY A 330 9.99 -0.56 -17.00
N ILE A 331 9.39 -0.88 -15.85
CA ILE A 331 8.33 -1.88 -15.71
C ILE A 331 6.99 -1.19 -15.41
N THR A 332 5.88 -1.92 -15.51
CA THR A 332 4.57 -1.45 -15.05
C THR A 332 4.36 -1.72 -13.57
N PHE A 333 3.26 -1.19 -13.03
CA PHE A 333 2.87 -1.48 -11.65
C PHE A 333 2.49 -2.96 -11.45
N GLU A 334 1.84 -3.59 -12.44
CA GLU A 334 1.56 -5.03 -12.44
C GLU A 334 2.85 -5.85 -12.33
N GLU A 335 3.83 -5.57 -13.20
CA GLU A 335 5.13 -6.26 -13.19
C GLU A 335 5.91 -6.03 -11.88
N TYR A 336 5.65 -4.93 -11.17
CA TYR A 336 6.21 -4.68 -9.85
C TYR A 336 5.56 -5.57 -8.78
N ILE A 337 4.22 -5.60 -8.69
CA ILE A 337 3.48 -6.42 -7.73
C ILE A 337 3.78 -7.92 -7.93
N GLU A 338 3.79 -8.40 -9.18
CA GLU A 338 4.08 -9.81 -9.52
C GLU A 338 5.48 -10.29 -9.08
N GLN A 339 6.43 -9.38 -8.82
CA GLN A 339 7.75 -9.78 -8.33
C GLN A 339 7.71 -10.34 -6.91
N PHE A 340 6.69 -9.95 -6.12
CA PHE A 340 6.58 -10.20 -4.70
C PHE A 340 5.45 -11.16 -4.31
N ASP A 341 4.48 -11.42 -5.20
CA ASP A 341 3.39 -12.41 -5.04
C ASP A 341 3.83 -13.88 -5.27
N LYS A 342 5.03 -14.28 -4.85
CA LYS A 342 5.63 -15.60 -5.16
C LYS A 342 5.49 -16.69 -4.10
#